data_AF-A0AA40DIY9-F1
#
_entry.id   AF-A0AA40DIY9-F1
#
_cell.length_a   1.000
_cell.length_b   1.000
_cell.length_c   1.000
_cell.angle_alpha   90.00
_cell.angle_beta   90.00
_cell.angle_gamma   90.00
#
_symmetry.space_group_name_H-M   'P 1'
#
loop_
_entity.id
_entity.type
_entity.pdbx_description
1 polymer ?
#
loop_
_entity_poly.entity_id
_entity_poly.type
_entity_poly.pdbx_seq_one_letter_code
_entity_poly.pdbx_strand_id
1 'polypeptide(L)'
;MVGVSHCGLASRPGGHTGGWWSPAGGQERYQHSYSIFDLKHQQQQQQQHQQQQQQQHKEDEGITIYRVETPLSRAVRALPLLLISVFAYQVWCLQDAVPVAKDWLRIGRVVFEEHGKDDVEIVRIFFGWRWLDELLALANVFFLPAVYNLRPPAQEQLVSFLAESGVVLFIMWYESVKNWQRNQGGWFFSVVPVLFTLAGQVVGLGVALPVYLFLSYVFSGTPREFMRVGKDDMMAIILAITLGHYVPAAGMFFDSMERRQGWLFIWQLYPLWVAITFHSLSAVLPRLLGGREEDEAVGTSSTSLDLRVSVGLVAAAGCLVREWQVVSSQRGIADVFWPNMLPGELLPDFAAFCAELLKWDQFFVFGSVLLWLAHSLGDMQEYGMVCFNRGWVTVGVLTGSVIGGPGLAAALLWLAKEEALLGQ
;
A
#
# COMPACT_ATOMS: atom_id res chain seq x y z
N MET A 1 -51.26 3.32 1.76
CA MET A 1 -51.98 2.11 2.23
C MET A 1 -50.96 1.22 2.92
N VAL A 2 -51.37 0.56 4.01
CA VAL A 2 -50.57 -0.08 5.09
C VAL A 2 -49.94 0.95 6.04
N GLY A 3 -50.34 1.19 7.30
CA GLY A 3 -51.35 0.59 8.17
C GLY A 3 -50.71 -0.20 9.34
N VAL A 4 -51.06 0.19 10.59
CA VAL A 4 -51.03 -0.60 11.85
C VAL A 4 -49.65 -0.66 12.57
N SER A 5 -49.45 -0.55 13.89
CA SER A 5 -50.26 -0.15 15.07
C SER A 5 -49.35 0.03 16.29
N HIS A 6 -49.89 0.70 17.32
CA HIS A 6 -49.42 0.80 18.71
C HIS A 6 -49.31 -0.53 19.47
N CYS A 7 -48.36 -0.60 20.41
CA CYS A 7 -48.39 -1.25 21.73
C CYS A 7 -47.13 -0.75 22.48
N GLY A 8 -47.05 -0.46 23.77
CA GLY A 8 -47.91 -0.68 24.92
C GLY A 8 -47.01 -0.77 26.16
N LEU A 9 -47.14 0.20 27.05
CA LEU A 9 -46.82 0.25 28.50
C LEU A 9 -46.18 -0.98 29.18
N ALA A 10 -45.15 -0.72 30.01
CA ALA A 10 -45.09 -1.24 31.39
C ALA A 10 -44.07 -0.47 32.25
N SER A 11 -44.61 0.35 33.16
CA SER A 11 -43.95 0.86 34.35
C SER A 11 -44.08 -0.15 35.50
N ARG A 12 -43.09 -0.27 36.39
CA ARG A 12 -43.33 -0.69 37.78
C ARG A 12 -42.33 -0.08 38.77
N PRO A 13 -42.75 0.19 40.02
CA PRO A 13 -42.02 1.00 40.99
C PRO A 13 -41.49 0.23 42.21
N GLY A 14 -40.54 0.85 42.90
CA GLY A 14 -40.44 1.07 44.36
C GLY A 14 -40.67 -0.05 45.39
N GLY A 15 -39.70 -0.18 46.31
CA GLY A 15 -39.96 -0.12 47.76
C GLY A 15 -39.97 -1.44 48.54
N HIS A 16 -39.02 -1.61 49.48
CA HIS A 16 -39.30 -1.59 50.94
C HIS A 16 -38.18 -2.25 51.79
N THR A 17 -37.89 -1.51 52.86
CA THR A 17 -37.16 -1.80 54.09
C THR A 17 -37.79 -2.88 54.97
N GLY A 18 -36.99 -3.54 55.81
CA GLY A 18 -37.48 -4.16 57.05
C GLY A 18 -36.55 -5.22 57.63
N GLY A 19 -35.82 -4.88 58.69
CA GLY A 19 -35.17 -5.87 59.57
C GLY A 19 -36.20 -6.59 60.44
N TRP A 20 -35.75 -7.55 61.26
CA TRP A 20 -36.12 -7.79 62.67
C TRP A 20 -35.50 -9.13 63.11
N TRP A 21 -35.04 -9.14 64.36
CA TRP A 21 -34.28 -10.18 65.05
C TRP A 21 -35.20 -11.21 65.75
N SER A 22 -34.54 -12.30 66.19
CA SER A 22 -34.78 -13.08 67.43
C SER A 22 -35.51 -14.46 67.33
N PRO A 23 -35.38 -15.36 68.34
CA PRO A 23 -34.45 -16.50 68.27
C PRO A 23 -35.07 -17.86 68.72
N ALA A 24 -34.22 -18.89 68.80
CA ALA A 24 -34.23 -20.03 69.75
C ALA A 24 -34.47 -21.46 69.20
N GLY A 25 -33.60 -22.37 69.69
CA GLY A 25 -33.77 -23.83 69.79
C GLY A 25 -33.50 -24.58 68.48
N GLY A 26 -32.58 -25.54 68.37
CA GLY A 26 -32.13 -26.54 69.33
C GLY A 26 -32.11 -27.88 68.58
N GLN A 27 -31.14 -28.75 68.90
CA GLN A 27 -30.91 -30.09 68.33
C GLN A 27 -30.22 -30.14 66.96
N GLU A 28 -28.93 -30.48 66.97
CA GLU A 28 -28.39 -31.72 66.39
C GLU A 28 -26.86 -31.62 66.41
N ARG A 29 -26.25 -32.24 67.43
CA ARG A 29 -24.80 -32.27 67.60
C ARG A 29 -24.35 -33.71 67.72
N TYR A 30 -24.49 -34.52 66.66
CA TYR A 30 -23.84 -35.84 66.55
C TYR A 30 -23.72 -36.34 65.09
N GLN A 31 -23.16 -35.56 64.14
CA GLN A 31 -22.76 -36.09 62.82
C GLN A 31 -21.49 -35.45 62.19
N HIS A 32 -20.70 -34.67 62.94
CA HIS A 32 -19.71 -33.77 62.32
C HIS A 32 -18.30 -34.32 62.05
N SER A 33 -18.03 -35.62 62.21
CA SER A 33 -16.67 -36.16 62.01
C SER A 33 -16.43 -36.96 60.73
N TYR A 34 -17.47 -37.28 59.94
CA TYR A 34 -17.27 -37.83 58.58
C TYR A 34 -17.18 -36.74 57.50
N SER A 35 -17.61 -35.51 57.80
CA SER A 35 -17.71 -34.41 56.83
C SER A 35 -16.35 -33.82 56.40
N ILE A 36 -15.32 -33.81 57.26
CA ILE A 36 -14.04 -33.16 56.92
C ILE A 36 -13.22 -33.98 55.93
N PHE A 37 -13.29 -35.31 55.99
CA PHE A 37 -12.58 -36.17 55.06
C PHE A 37 -13.20 -36.12 53.66
N ASP A 38 -14.53 -36.11 53.57
CA ASP A 38 -15.26 -35.96 52.30
C ASP A 38 -15.08 -34.56 51.68
N LEU A 39 -15.03 -33.50 52.50
CA LEU A 39 -14.77 -32.14 52.03
C LEU A 39 -13.38 -31.99 51.41
N LYS A 40 -12.35 -32.59 52.02
CA LYS A 40 -10.99 -32.59 51.45
C LYS A 40 -10.93 -33.40 50.16
N HIS A 41 -11.61 -34.54 50.11
CA HIS A 41 -11.67 -35.36 48.91
C HIS A 41 -12.42 -34.67 47.76
N GLN A 42 -13.50 -33.94 48.05
CA GLN A 42 -14.23 -33.14 47.05
C GLN A 42 -13.40 -31.96 46.55
N GLN A 43 -12.70 -31.23 47.43
CA GLN A 43 -11.80 -30.15 47.01
C GLN A 43 -10.66 -30.66 46.12
N GLN A 44 -10.09 -31.81 46.45
CA GLN A 44 -9.02 -32.41 45.65
C GLN A 44 -9.51 -32.86 44.28
N GLN A 45 -10.71 -33.43 44.19
CA GLN A 45 -11.34 -33.77 42.90
C GLN A 45 -11.68 -32.54 42.06
N GLN A 46 -12.18 -31.46 42.67
CA GLN A 46 -12.44 -30.21 41.95
C GLN A 46 -11.15 -29.58 41.40
N GLN A 47 -10.05 -29.59 42.18
CA GLN A 47 -8.76 -29.11 41.70
C GLN A 47 -8.21 -29.96 40.56
N GLN A 48 -8.32 -31.28 40.64
CA GLN A 48 -7.90 -32.17 39.55
C GLN A 48 -8.74 -31.95 38.28
N HIS A 49 -10.05 -31.73 38.42
CA HIS A 49 -10.92 -31.46 37.29
C HIS A 49 -10.63 -30.10 36.64
N GLN A 50 -10.34 -29.06 37.43
CA GLN A 50 -9.90 -27.76 36.89
C GLN A 50 -8.54 -27.86 36.19
N GLN A 51 -7.59 -28.65 36.73
CA GLN A 51 -6.30 -28.87 36.07
C GLN A 51 -6.45 -29.65 34.76
N GLN A 52 -7.31 -30.66 34.72
CA GLN A 52 -7.61 -31.41 33.50
C GLN A 52 -8.32 -30.53 32.46
N GLN A 53 -9.28 -29.68 32.87
CA GLN A 53 -9.91 -28.73 31.96
C GLN A 53 -8.92 -27.69 31.43
N GLN A 54 -7.96 -27.21 32.24
CA GLN A 54 -6.90 -26.32 31.76
C GLN A 54 -5.90 -27.02 30.84
N GLN A 55 -5.61 -28.31 31.05
CA GLN A 55 -4.75 -29.09 30.16
C GLN A 55 -5.46 -29.41 28.84
N GLN A 56 -6.72 -29.84 28.89
CA GLN A 56 -7.53 -30.05 27.69
C GLN A 56 -7.75 -28.75 26.94
N HIS A 57 -7.99 -27.63 27.62
CA HIS A 57 -8.08 -26.33 26.94
C HIS A 57 -6.74 -25.92 26.29
N LYS A 58 -5.58 -26.30 26.85
CA LYS A 58 -4.27 -26.06 26.22
C LYS A 58 -3.96 -27.03 25.08
N GLU A 59 -4.47 -28.26 25.13
CA GLU A 59 -4.32 -29.27 24.08
C GLU A 59 -5.32 -29.04 22.92
N ASP A 60 -6.56 -28.64 23.21
CA ASP A 60 -7.59 -28.22 22.25
C ASP A 60 -7.32 -26.82 21.68
N GLU A 61 -6.67 -25.93 22.44
CA GLU A 61 -6.07 -24.71 21.86
C GLU A 61 -4.91 -25.00 20.92
N GLY A 62 -4.51 -26.28 20.80
CA GLY A 62 -3.54 -26.78 19.84
C GLY A 62 -2.45 -25.74 19.65
N ILE A 63 -1.72 -25.43 20.74
CA ILE A 63 -0.68 -24.40 20.77
C ILE A 63 0.33 -24.80 19.70
N THR A 64 0.03 -24.36 18.49
CA THR A 64 0.86 -24.53 17.33
C THR A 64 1.98 -23.59 17.66
N ILE A 65 3.11 -24.16 18.10
CA ILE A 65 4.30 -23.37 18.38
C ILE A 65 4.75 -22.84 17.03
N TYR A 66 4.22 -21.68 16.66
CA TYR A 66 4.59 -21.02 15.43
C TYR A 66 6.07 -20.68 15.56
N ARG A 67 6.85 -21.12 14.58
CA ARG A 67 8.26 -20.82 14.51
C ARG A 67 8.39 -19.30 14.38
N VAL A 68 8.89 -18.64 15.43
CA VAL A 68 9.23 -17.22 15.34
C VAL A 68 10.39 -17.12 14.36
N GLU A 69 10.09 -16.64 13.15
CA GLU A 69 11.11 -16.46 12.14
C GLU A 69 12.01 -15.29 12.50
N THR A 70 13.31 -15.49 12.29
CA THR A 70 14.29 -14.43 12.50
C THR A 70 14.30 -13.47 11.31
N PRO A 71 14.66 -12.18 11.51
CA PRO A 71 14.84 -11.23 10.41
C PRO A 71 15.81 -11.75 9.33
N LEU A 72 16.81 -12.54 9.72
CA LEU A 72 17.75 -13.15 8.78
C LEU A 72 17.06 -14.16 7.85
N SER A 73 16.15 -14.99 8.35
CA SER A 73 15.38 -15.94 7.53
C SER A 73 14.55 -15.20 6.48
N ARG A 74 13.86 -14.13 6.91
CA ARG A 74 13.06 -13.27 6.03
C ARG A 74 13.93 -12.56 5.00
N ALA A 75 15.11 -12.08 5.39
CA ALA A 75 16.07 -11.45 4.49
C ALA A 75 16.55 -12.40 3.40
N VAL A 76 16.88 -13.65 3.74
CA VAL A 76 17.27 -14.66 2.75
C VAL A 76 16.13 -14.94 1.77
N ARG A 77 14.90 -15.09 2.26
CA ARG A 77 13.72 -15.32 1.40
C ARG A 77 13.42 -14.14 0.47
N ALA A 78 13.69 -12.91 0.92
CA ALA A 78 13.45 -11.69 0.15
C ALA A 78 14.61 -11.25 -0.76
N LEU A 79 15.74 -11.96 -0.80
CA LEU A 79 16.86 -11.66 -1.72
C LEU A 79 16.44 -11.46 -3.19
N PRO A 80 15.44 -12.18 -3.74
CA PRO A 80 14.98 -11.91 -5.10
C PRO A 80 14.53 -10.47 -5.35
N LEU A 81 14.01 -9.75 -4.34
CA LEU A 81 13.70 -8.31 -4.47
C LEU A 81 14.96 -7.46 -4.70
N LEU A 82 16.06 -7.77 -4.00
CA LEU A 82 17.33 -7.07 -4.21
C LEU A 82 17.94 -7.39 -5.58
N LEU A 83 17.78 -8.64 -6.05
CA LEU A 83 18.19 -9.01 -7.41
C LEU A 83 17.43 -8.21 -8.46
N ILE A 84 16.11 -8.02 -8.29
CA ILE A 84 15.32 -7.15 -9.18
C ILE A 84 15.89 -5.73 -9.21
N SER A 85 16.25 -5.14 -8.06
CA SER A 85 16.86 -3.81 -8.01
C SER A 85 18.19 -3.73 -8.77
N VAL A 86 19.06 -4.75 -8.63
CA VAL A 86 20.34 -4.83 -9.35
C VAL A 86 20.10 -4.94 -10.86
N PHE A 87 19.18 -5.80 -11.30
CA PHE A 87 18.84 -5.95 -12.72
C PHE A 87 18.22 -4.67 -13.28
N ALA A 88 17.32 -4.01 -12.55
CA ALA A 88 16.74 -2.74 -12.94
C ALA A 88 17.82 -1.66 -13.12
N TYR A 89 18.79 -1.59 -12.21
CA TYR A 89 19.90 -0.65 -12.32
C TYR A 89 20.79 -0.92 -13.54
N GLN A 90 21.01 -2.19 -13.89
CA GLN A 90 21.75 -2.58 -15.08
C GLN A 90 21.01 -2.21 -16.37
N VAL A 91 19.70 -2.46 -16.43
CA VAL A 91 18.83 -2.09 -17.58
C VAL A 91 18.81 -0.59 -17.80
N TRP A 92 18.87 0.19 -16.72
CA TRP A 92 18.82 1.63 -16.78
C TRP A 92 19.98 2.27 -17.58
N CYS A 93 21.09 1.56 -17.83
CA CYS A 93 22.26 1.98 -18.62
C CYS A 93 22.58 3.49 -18.52
N LEU A 94 22.43 4.09 -17.32
CA LEU A 94 22.46 5.55 -17.15
C LEU A 94 23.79 6.15 -17.61
N GLN A 95 24.87 5.38 -17.55
CA GLN A 95 26.18 5.80 -17.97
C GLN A 95 26.20 6.24 -19.45
N ASP A 96 25.42 5.59 -20.30
CA ASP A 96 25.35 5.87 -21.73
C ASP A 96 24.28 6.92 -22.07
N ALA A 97 23.17 6.94 -21.31
CA ALA A 97 22.05 7.83 -21.58
C ALA A 97 22.23 9.24 -21.00
N VAL A 98 22.93 9.39 -19.87
CA VAL A 98 23.17 10.70 -19.23
C VAL A 98 23.96 11.66 -20.11
N PRO A 99 25.02 11.26 -20.84
CA PRO A 99 25.68 12.13 -21.82
C PRO A 99 24.71 12.69 -22.86
N VAL A 100 23.85 11.85 -23.44
CA VAL A 100 22.85 12.27 -24.43
C VAL A 100 21.84 13.26 -23.83
N ALA A 101 21.36 12.98 -22.60
CA ALA A 101 20.47 13.90 -21.89
C ALA A 101 21.15 15.26 -21.60
N LYS A 102 22.45 15.27 -21.27
CA LYS A 102 23.23 16.50 -21.09
C LYS A 102 23.42 17.26 -22.39
N ASP A 103 23.55 16.57 -23.52
CA ASP A 103 23.62 17.21 -24.84
C ASP A 103 22.29 17.87 -25.20
N TRP A 104 21.16 17.21 -24.92
CA TRP A 104 19.82 17.82 -25.05
C TRP A 104 19.68 19.06 -24.17
N LEU A 105 20.09 18.97 -22.90
CA LEU A 105 20.14 20.13 -22.02
C LEU A 105 20.96 21.23 -22.66
N ARG A 106 22.18 20.95 -23.15
CA ARG A 106 23.11 21.93 -23.74
C ARG A 106 22.51 22.63 -24.97
N ILE A 107 21.85 21.89 -25.86
CA ILE A 107 21.11 22.43 -27.01
C ILE A 107 20.00 23.37 -26.53
N GLY A 108 19.34 22.99 -25.43
CA GLY A 108 18.35 23.82 -24.74
C GLY A 108 16.99 23.87 -25.43
N ARG A 109 16.73 23.00 -26.42
CA ARG A 109 15.46 22.93 -27.14
C ARG A 109 15.10 21.50 -27.48
N VAL A 110 13.81 21.22 -27.49
CA VAL A 110 13.23 19.98 -28.04
C VAL A 110 12.82 20.28 -29.48
N VAL A 111 13.44 19.56 -30.43
CA VAL A 111 13.16 19.70 -31.87
C VAL A 111 12.10 18.68 -32.28
N PHE A 112 11.03 19.14 -32.91
CA PHE A 112 9.98 18.28 -33.44
C PHE A 112 10.26 18.01 -34.92
N GLU A 113 10.65 16.77 -35.27
CA GLU A 113 10.94 16.40 -36.67
C GLU A 113 9.69 16.49 -37.57
N GLU A 114 8.50 16.31 -36.99
CA GLU A 114 7.23 16.35 -37.69
C GLU A 114 6.53 17.72 -37.55
N HIS A 115 6.27 18.35 -38.69
CA HIS A 115 5.28 19.43 -38.90
C HIS A 115 5.62 20.87 -38.50
N GLY A 116 6.89 21.29 -38.51
CA GLY A 116 7.23 22.72 -38.42
C GLY A 116 6.60 23.46 -37.23
N LYS A 117 6.32 22.72 -36.15
CA LYS A 117 5.89 23.28 -34.87
C LYS A 117 7.10 23.93 -34.21
N ASP A 118 6.85 25.04 -33.56
CA ASP A 118 7.87 25.81 -32.85
C ASP A 118 8.64 24.90 -31.88
N ASP A 119 9.96 24.89 -32.00
CA ASP A 119 10.84 24.25 -31.02
C ASP A 119 10.51 24.76 -29.63
N VAL A 120 10.40 23.86 -28.65
CA VAL A 120 10.12 24.24 -27.27
C VAL A 120 11.43 24.34 -26.50
N GLU A 121 11.67 25.48 -25.86
CA GLU A 121 12.85 25.68 -25.01
C GLU A 121 12.79 24.76 -23.78
N ILE A 122 13.92 24.13 -23.45
CA ILE A 122 14.04 23.30 -22.26
C ILE A 122 14.26 24.21 -21.05
N VAL A 123 13.30 24.17 -20.13
CA VAL A 123 13.34 24.90 -18.86
C VAL A 123 14.44 24.31 -17.99
N ARG A 124 15.40 25.16 -17.60
CA ARG A 124 16.53 24.77 -16.74
C ARG A 124 16.48 25.32 -15.33
N ILE A 125 15.68 26.35 -15.10
CA ILE A 125 15.55 27.04 -13.81
C ILE A 125 14.07 27.17 -13.52
N PHE A 126 13.63 26.62 -12.39
CA PHE A 126 12.22 26.67 -12.00
C PHE A 126 12.06 27.13 -10.54
N PHE A 127 12.77 26.50 -9.60
CA PHE A 127 12.70 26.85 -8.18
C PHE A 127 13.69 27.95 -7.78
N GLY A 128 14.69 28.23 -8.62
CA GLY A 128 15.74 29.22 -8.36
C GLY A 128 16.89 28.66 -7.49
N TRP A 129 16.89 27.37 -7.20
CA TRP A 129 17.96 26.69 -6.46
C TRP A 129 18.83 25.88 -7.41
N ARG A 130 20.03 26.38 -7.71
CA ARG A 130 20.89 25.83 -8.77
C ARG A 130 21.04 24.31 -8.73
N TRP A 131 21.39 23.73 -7.58
CA TRP A 131 21.63 22.28 -7.48
C TRP A 131 20.35 21.46 -7.70
N LEU A 132 19.20 21.97 -7.26
CA LEU A 132 17.92 21.32 -7.41
C LEU A 132 17.44 21.43 -8.85
N ASP A 133 17.48 22.63 -9.41
CA ASP A 133 17.09 22.89 -10.79
C ASP A 133 17.95 22.11 -11.79
N GLU A 134 19.28 22.00 -11.57
CA GLU A 134 20.16 21.18 -12.41
C GLU A 134 19.82 19.68 -12.34
N LEU A 135 19.56 19.16 -11.13
CA LEU A 135 19.15 17.77 -10.93
C LEU A 135 17.80 17.47 -11.60
N LEU A 136 16.81 18.33 -11.37
CA LEU A 136 15.46 18.16 -11.90
C LEU A 136 15.41 18.39 -13.42
N ALA A 137 16.18 19.34 -13.96
CA ALA A 137 16.28 19.51 -15.40
C ALA A 137 16.84 18.25 -16.08
N LEU A 138 17.87 17.63 -15.49
CA LEU A 138 18.42 16.38 -15.99
C LEU A 138 17.40 15.24 -15.93
N ALA A 139 16.70 15.07 -14.80
CA ALA A 139 15.64 14.08 -14.67
C ALA A 139 14.52 14.31 -15.70
N ASN A 140 14.08 15.56 -15.85
CA ASN A 140 13.00 15.96 -16.75
C ASN A 140 13.27 15.62 -18.20
N VAL A 141 14.52 15.74 -18.66
CA VAL A 141 14.89 15.41 -20.04
C VAL A 141 14.51 13.97 -20.42
N PHE A 142 14.58 13.02 -19.49
CA PHE A 142 14.14 11.63 -19.74
C PHE A 142 12.62 11.49 -19.92
N PHE A 143 11.83 12.43 -19.41
CA PHE A 143 10.37 12.43 -19.53
C PHE A 143 9.86 13.28 -20.70
N LEU A 144 10.68 14.21 -21.23
CA LEU A 144 10.28 15.10 -22.32
C LEU A 144 9.75 14.34 -23.56
N PRO A 145 10.36 13.22 -24.00
CA PRO A 145 9.81 12.46 -25.13
C PRO A 145 8.36 12.01 -24.94
N ALA A 146 7.98 11.62 -23.73
CA ALA A 146 6.62 11.21 -23.39
C ALA A 146 5.69 12.41 -23.14
N VAL A 147 6.16 13.45 -22.43
CA VAL A 147 5.38 14.67 -22.14
C VAL A 147 5.02 15.44 -23.41
N TYR A 148 5.95 15.52 -24.37
CA TYR A 148 5.76 16.18 -25.65
C TYR A 148 5.26 15.26 -26.77
N ASN A 149 5.02 13.98 -26.46
CA ASN A 149 4.53 13.01 -27.44
C ASN A 149 5.46 12.86 -28.67
N LEU A 150 6.78 12.96 -28.48
CA LEU A 150 7.77 12.75 -29.56
C LEU A 150 7.69 11.31 -30.11
N ARG A 151 7.29 10.38 -29.26
CA ARG A 151 6.92 9.01 -29.62
C ARG A 151 5.65 8.63 -28.89
N PRO A 152 4.54 8.34 -29.58
CA PRO A 152 3.30 8.12 -28.85
C PRO A 152 3.22 6.86 -27.97
N PRO A 153 3.96 5.75 -28.23
CA PRO A 153 4.08 4.68 -27.24
C PRO A 153 4.69 5.16 -25.90
N ALA A 154 5.60 6.14 -25.93
CA ALA A 154 6.23 6.66 -24.72
C ALA A 154 5.24 7.46 -23.86
N GLN A 155 4.43 8.30 -24.50
CA GLN A 155 3.36 9.03 -23.81
C GLN A 155 2.31 8.07 -23.24
N GLU A 156 1.89 7.09 -24.05
CA GLU A 156 0.93 6.08 -23.62
C GLU A 156 1.44 5.32 -22.39
N GLN A 157 2.68 4.83 -22.45
CA GLN A 157 3.33 4.15 -21.35
C GLN A 157 3.45 5.03 -20.09
N LEU A 158 3.89 6.29 -20.24
CA LEU A 158 4.05 7.20 -19.10
C LEU A 158 2.71 7.48 -18.41
N VAL A 159 1.66 7.78 -19.18
CA VAL A 159 0.33 8.08 -18.62
C VAL A 159 -0.23 6.86 -17.87
N SER A 160 -0.10 5.64 -18.41
CA SER A 160 -0.51 4.42 -17.69
C SER A 160 0.31 4.22 -16.43
N PHE A 161 1.63 4.35 -16.52
CA PHE A 161 2.52 4.19 -15.37
C PHE A 161 2.18 5.19 -14.25
N LEU A 162 1.92 6.46 -14.59
CA LEU A 162 1.51 7.48 -13.62
C LEU A 162 0.14 7.17 -13.01
N ALA A 163 -0.81 6.65 -13.80
CA ALA A 163 -2.12 6.28 -13.30
C ALA A 163 -2.07 5.06 -12.36
N GLU A 164 -1.33 4.01 -12.74
CA GLU A 164 -1.23 2.78 -11.94
C GLU A 164 -0.31 2.93 -10.72
N SER A 165 0.71 3.79 -10.79
CA SER A 165 1.62 4.05 -9.66
C SER A 165 0.91 4.64 -8.44
N GLY A 166 -0.25 5.28 -8.60
CA GLY A 166 -1.05 5.71 -7.46
C GLY A 166 -1.49 4.56 -6.55
N VAL A 167 -1.68 3.34 -7.09
CA VAL A 167 -1.93 2.13 -6.28
C VAL A 167 -0.71 1.81 -5.43
N VAL A 168 0.49 1.85 -6.02
CA VAL A 168 1.74 1.58 -5.32
C VAL A 168 1.96 2.61 -4.21
N LEU A 169 1.74 3.89 -4.51
CA LEU A 169 1.82 4.97 -3.53
C LEU A 169 0.82 4.77 -2.39
N PHE A 170 -0.43 4.38 -2.70
CA PHE A 170 -1.44 4.09 -1.67
C PHE A 170 -0.97 2.97 -0.74
N ILE A 171 -0.50 1.85 -1.31
CA ILE A 171 0.02 0.71 -0.53
C ILE A 171 1.20 1.15 0.35
N MET A 172 2.19 1.86 -0.21
CA MET A 172 3.37 2.32 0.53
C MET A 172 3.01 3.24 1.70
N TRP A 173 2.10 4.20 1.47
CA TRP A 173 1.67 5.12 2.52
C TRP A 173 0.80 4.43 3.57
N TYR A 174 -0.09 3.53 3.16
CA TYR A 174 -0.91 2.76 4.09
C TYR A 174 -0.04 1.87 5.00
N GLU A 175 0.91 1.13 4.44
CA GLU A 175 1.83 0.29 5.21
C GLU A 175 2.76 1.13 6.10
N SER A 176 3.15 2.32 5.64
CA SER A 176 3.90 3.30 6.44
C SER A 176 3.13 3.75 7.68
N VAL A 177 1.85 4.11 7.54
CA VAL A 177 0.99 4.47 8.68
C VAL A 177 0.85 3.30 9.65
N LYS A 178 0.61 2.08 9.16
CA LYS A 178 0.56 0.87 10.01
C LYS A 178 1.85 0.67 10.80
N ASN A 179 3.00 0.80 10.14
CA ASN A 179 4.29 0.62 10.78
C ASN A 179 4.60 1.74 11.79
N TRP A 180 4.20 2.98 11.50
CA TRP A 180 4.31 4.10 12.44
C TRP A 180 3.48 3.85 13.70
N GLN A 181 2.24 3.37 13.55
CA GLN A 181 1.37 3.01 14.68
C GLN A 181 1.94 1.85 15.50
N ARG A 182 2.41 0.78 14.84
CA ARG A 182 3.00 -0.39 15.52
C ARG A 182 4.22 -0.01 16.37
N ASN A 183 5.05 0.90 15.87
CA ASN A 183 6.25 1.36 16.55
C ASN A 183 6.02 2.58 17.45
N GLN A 184 4.80 2.75 17.98
CA GLN A 184 4.44 3.82 18.94
C GLN A 184 4.83 5.22 18.48
N GLY A 185 4.70 5.50 17.18
CA GLY A 185 4.93 6.83 16.63
C GLY A 185 6.35 7.13 16.17
N GLY A 186 7.20 6.12 15.97
CA GLY A 186 8.55 6.30 15.43
C GLY A 186 8.58 7.02 14.08
N TRP A 187 9.12 8.25 14.06
CA TRP A 187 9.15 9.13 12.88
C TRP A 187 9.81 8.51 11.63
N PHE A 188 10.72 7.56 11.84
CA PHE A 188 11.44 6.90 10.75
C PHE A 188 10.46 6.26 9.77
N PHE A 189 9.46 5.52 10.27
CA PHE A 189 8.54 4.76 9.42
C PHE A 189 7.65 5.66 8.56
N SER A 190 7.26 6.84 9.05
CA SER A 190 6.46 7.80 8.28
C SER A 190 7.25 8.46 7.13
N VAL A 191 8.58 8.55 7.22
CA VAL A 191 9.43 9.22 6.22
C VAL A 191 9.98 8.24 5.17
N VAL A 192 10.03 6.95 5.47
CA VAL A 192 10.61 5.93 4.57
C VAL A 192 10.00 5.95 3.16
N PRO A 193 8.66 6.00 2.95
CA PRO A 193 8.10 6.09 1.59
C PRO A 193 8.63 7.28 0.80
N VAL A 194 8.81 8.44 1.45
CA VAL A 194 9.31 9.66 0.83
C VAL A 194 10.74 9.47 0.35
N LEU A 195 11.61 8.88 1.18
CA LEU A 195 13.01 8.64 0.81
C LEU A 195 13.13 7.74 -0.41
N PHE A 196 12.36 6.66 -0.47
CA PHE A 196 12.42 5.71 -1.58
C PHE A 196 11.73 6.20 -2.85
N THR A 197 10.65 6.97 -2.73
CA THR A 197 10.02 7.58 -3.91
C THR A 197 10.84 8.75 -4.46
N LEU A 198 11.52 9.54 -3.61
CA LEU A 198 12.54 10.51 -4.03
C LEU A 198 13.74 9.85 -4.70
N ALA A 199 14.27 8.77 -4.10
CA ALA A 199 15.32 7.99 -4.74
C ALA A 199 14.85 7.48 -6.12
N GLY A 200 13.58 7.04 -6.21
CA GLY A 200 12.95 6.63 -7.46
C GLY A 200 12.87 7.72 -8.53
N GLN A 201 12.84 9.01 -8.16
CA GLN A 201 12.93 10.11 -9.15
C GLN A 201 14.33 10.24 -9.77
N VAL A 202 15.36 9.78 -9.06
CA VAL A 202 16.76 9.87 -9.51
C VAL A 202 17.22 8.60 -10.22
N VAL A 203 16.87 7.43 -9.67
CA VAL A 203 17.36 6.12 -10.16
C VAL A 203 16.26 5.19 -10.65
N GLY A 204 15.00 5.64 -10.67
CA GLY A 204 13.86 4.84 -11.10
C GLY A 204 13.17 4.14 -9.96
N LEU A 205 11.84 4.08 -10.03
CA LEU A 205 11.08 3.43 -8.99
C LEU A 205 11.29 1.91 -9.04
N GLY A 206 11.56 1.34 -10.21
CA GLY A 206 11.92 -0.06 -10.42
C GLY A 206 13.24 -0.46 -9.75
N VAL A 207 14.14 0.49 -9.50
CA VAL A 207 15.37 0.27 -8.73
C VAL A 207 15.13 0.46 -7.23
N ALA A 208 14.47 1.55 -6.85
CA ALA A 208 14.32 1.95 -5.44
C ALA A 208 13.27 1.11 -4.69
N LEU A 209 12.12 0.84 -5.32
CA LEU A 209 10.99 0.16 -4.67
C LEU A 209 11.29 -1.26 -4.20
N PRO A 210 11.99 -2.13 -4.96
CA PRO A 210 12.31 -3.47 -4.48
C PRO A 210 13.15 -3.46 -3.20
N VAL A 211 14.04 -2.46 -3.03
CA VAL A 211 14.81 -2.27 -1.80
C VAL A 211 13.90 -1.85 -0.64
N TYR A 212 12.97 -0.93 -0.88
CA TYR A 212 11.94 -0.58 0.11
C TYR A 212 11.13 -1.81 0.53
N LEU A 213 10.64 -2.61 -0.43
CA LEU A 213 9.83 -3.80 -0.18
C LEU A 213 10.63 -4.90 0.54
N PHE A 214 11.91 -5.04 0.23
CA PHE A 214 12.82 -5.92 0.98
C PHE A 214 12.88 -5.51 2.45
N LEU A 215 13.18 -4.24 2.73
CA LEU A 215 13.25 -3.74 4.11
C LEU A 215 11.90 -3.87 4.82
N SER A 216 10.82 -3.48 4.14
CA SER A 216 9.46 -3.60 4.64
C SER A 216 9.11 -5.05 4.97
N TYR A 217 9.50 -6.02 4.14
CA TYR A 217 9.29 -7.44 4.44
C TYR A 217 10.18 -7.97 5.57
N VAL A 218 11.45 -7.60 5.62
CA VAL A 218 12.37 -8.09 6.65
C VAL A 218 12.01 -7.57 8.04
N PHE A 219 11.55 -6.33 8.12
CA PHE A 219 11.25 -5.64 9.37
C PHE A 219 9.75 -5.54 9.68
N SER A 220 8.87 -6.01 8.80
CA SER A 220 7.47 -6.21 9.18
C SER A 220 7.41 -7.32 10.22
N GLY A 221 6.80 -7.01 11.37
CA GLY A 221 6.62 -7.97 12.46
C GLY A 221 5.81 -9.19 12.02
N THR A 222 5.47 -10.04 12.99
CA THR A 222 4.61 -11.18 12.69
C THR A 222 3.21 -10.70 12.28
N PRO A 223 2.49 -11.43 11.40
CA PRO A 223 1.15 -11.04 10.97
C PRO A 223 0.12 -10.78 12.09
N ARG A 224 0.37 -11.27 13.32
CA ARG A 224 -0.48 -11.07 14.50
C ARG A 224 -0.40 -9.67 15.11
N GLU A 225 0.64 -8.91 14.80
CA GLU A 225 0.79 -7.51 15.25
C GLU A 225 0.10 -6.56 14.26
N PHE A 226 -1.19 -6.83 14.03
CA PHE A 226 -1.97 -6.10 13.04
C PHE A 226 -2.43 -4.74 13.60
N MET A 227 -2.19 -3.70 12.82
CA MET A 227 -2.65 -2.34 13.08
C MET A 227 -3.59 -1.90 11.97
N ARG A 228 -4.66 -1.19 12.35
CA ARG A 228 -5.67 -0.65 11.44
C ARG A 228 -5.36 0.81 11.13
N VAL A 229 -5.37 1.15 9.84
CA VAL A 229 -5.37 2.55 9.42
C VAL A 229 -6.79 3.08 9.53
N GLY A 230 -6.95 4.19 10.26
CA GLY A 230 -8.24 4.84 10.43
C GLY A 230 -8.78 5.43 9.13
N LYS A 231 -10.10 5.63 9.06
CA LYS A 231 -10.77 6.21 7.89
C LYS A 231 -10.20 7.57 7.50
N ASP A 232 -9.94 8.43 8.48
CA ASP A 232 -9.37 9.76 8.25
C ASP A 232 -7.99 9.69 7.59
N ASP A 233 -7.14 8.76 8.03
CA ASP A 233 -5.82 8.55 7.47
C ASP A 233 -5.90 7.97 6.05
N MET A 234 -6.83 7.04 5.78
CA MET A 234 -7.07 6.55 4.41
C MET A 234 -7.54 7.67 3.47
N MET A 235 -8.44 8.53 3.94
CA MET A 235 -8.90 9.69 3.17
C MET A 235 -7.76 10.69 2.95
N ALA A 236 -6.93 10.94 3.97
CA ALA A 236 -5.74 11.78 3.86
C ALA A 236 -4.77 11.24 2.80
N ILE A 237 -4.52 9.92 2.76
CA ILE A 237 -3.66 9.28 1.75
C ILE A 237 -4.21 9.51 0.34
N ILE A 238 -5.51 9.24 0.10
CA ILE A 238 -6.12 9.40 -1.23
C ILE A 238 -6.03 10.86 -1.70
N LEU A 239 -6.39 11.80 -0.83
CA LEU A 239 -6.33 13.23 -1.15
C LEU A 239 -4.89 13.69 -1.38
N ALA A 240 -3.92 13.20 -0.59
CA ALA A 240 -2.51 13.49 -0.76
C ALA A 240 -1.96 12.97 -2.10
N ILE A 241 -2.28 11.74 -2.48
CA ILE A 241 -1.90 11.19 -3.80
C ILE A 241 -2.58 11.97 -4.92
N THR A 242 -3.86 12.32 -4.76
CA THR A 242 -4.59 13.09 -5.76
C THR A 242 -3.95 14.45 -6.01
N LEU A 243 -3.69 15.22 -4.94
CA LEU A 243 -3.17 16.58 -5.03
C LEU A 243 -1.67 16.62 -5.33
N GLY A 244 -0.90 15.70 -4.74
CA GLY A 244 0.56 15.68 -4.84
C GLY A 244 1.08 14.96 -6.08
N HIS A 245 0.35 13.97 -6.61
CA HIS A 245 0.78 13.14 -7.73
C HIS A 245 -0.12 13.30 -8.97
N TYR A 246 -1.42 13.02 -8.87
CA TYR A 246 -2.29 13.01 -10.05
C TYR A 246 -2.53 14.40 -10.65
N VAL A 247 -2.74 15.44 -9.83
CA VAL A 247 -2.97 16.81 -10.34
C VAL A 247 -1.75 17.33 -11.11
N PRO A 248 -0.51 17.28 -10.58
CA PRO A 248 0.66 17.67 -11.35
C PRO A 248 0.86 16.79 -12.59
N ALA A 249 0.61 15.48 -12.49
CA ALA A 249 0.68 14.58 -13.64
C ALA A 249 -0.29 14.98 -14.76
N ALA A 250 -1.54 15.29 -14.43
CA ALA A 250 -2.52 15.78 -15.39
C ALA A 250 -2.05 17.09 -16.06
N GLY A 251 -1.46 18.00 -15.29
CA GLY A 251 -0.89 19.24 -15.82
C GLY A 251 0.20 19.03 -16.88
N MET A 252 0.98 17.93 -16.79
CA MET A 252 1.98 17.57 -17.81
C MET A 252 1.38 17.25 -19.18
N PHE A 253 0.11 16.86 -19.25
CA PHE A 253 -0.51 16.42 -20.52
C PHE A 253 -1.63 17.34 -21.00
N PHE A 254 -2.38 17.96 -20.09
CA PHE A 254 -3.58 18.74 -20.43
C PHE A 254 -3.36 20.25 -20.44
N ASP A 255 -2.21 20.75 -19.97
CA ASP A 255 -1.86 22.17 -20.09
C ASP A 255 -1.20 22.49 -21.45
N SER A 256 -1.00 23.79 -21.72
CA SER A 256 -0.33 24.29 -22.92
C SER A 256 1.12 23.77 -23.01
N MET A 257 1.63 23.63 -24.23
CA MET A 257 2.96 23.03 -24.47
C MET A 257 4.09 23.72 -23.68
N GLU A 258 3.98 25.03 -23.49
CA GLU A 258 4.94 25.86 -22.76
C GLU A 258 4.90 25.60 -21.25
N ARG A 259 3.73 25.22 -20.71
CA ARG A 259 3.51 25.03 -19.27
C ARG A 259 3.74 23.60 -18.79
N ARG A 260 3.71 22.61 -19.70
CA ARG A 260 3.92 21.19 -19.37
C ARG A 260 5.22 20.93 -18.61
N GLN A 261 6.31 21.59 -19.00
CA GLN A 261 7.58 21.47 -18.27
C GLN A 261 7.49 21.99 -16.84
N GLY A 262 6.76 23.09 -16.60
CA GLY A 262 6.52 23.58 -15.24
C GLY A 262 5.79 22.57 -14.37
N TRP A 263 4.76 21.92 -14.93
CA TRP A 263 4.07 20.81 -14.25
C TRP A 263 4.98 19.62 -14.00
N LEU A 264 5.88 19.30 -14.93
CA LEU A 264 6.86 18.24 -14.77
C LEU A 264 7.85 18.58 -13.64
N PHE A 265 8.35 19.81 -13.53
CA PHE A 265 9.16 20.25 -12.38
C PHE A 265 8.41 20.11 -11.04
N ILE A 266 7.12 20.48 -11.00
CA ILE A 266 6.29 20.29 -9.82
C ILE A 266 6.14 18.79 -9.51
N TRP A 267 5.86 17.97 -10.52
CA TRP A 267 5.64 16.53 -10.39
C TRP A 267 6.91 15.78 -9.95
N GLN A 268 8.12 16.18 -10.35
CA GLN A 268 9.36 15.55 -9.86
C GLN A 268 9.50 15.60 -8.33
N LEU A 269 8.82 16.53 -7.67
CA LEU A 269 8.78 16.64 -6.21
C LEU A 269 7.50 16.05 -5.61
N TYR A 270 6.73 15.25 -6.36
CA TYR A 270 5.51 14.60 -5.85
C TYR A 270 5.72 13.86 -4.53
N PRO A 271 6.86 13.18 -4.25
CA PRO A 271 7.06 12.52 -2.96
C PRO A 271 6.94 13.48 -1.78
N LEU A 272 7.47 14.70 -1.93
CA LEU A 272 7.40 15.75 -0.92
C LEU A 272 5.99 16.32 -0.83
N TRP A 273 5.35 16.58 -1.97
CA TRP A 273 3.97 17.11 -1.98
C TRP A 273 2.99 16.14 -1.35
N VAL A 274 3.07 14.85 -1.69
CA VAL A 274 2.24 13.81 -1.07
C VAL A 274 2.49 13.75 0.44
N ALA A 275 3.75 13.79 0.89
CA ALA A 275 4.04 13.76 2.32
C ALA A 275 3.51 14.99 3.07
N ILE A 276 3.76 16.20 2.54
CA ILE A 276 3.29 17.46 3.11
C ILE A 276 1.76 17.46 3.18
N THR A 277 1.10 17.10 2.08
CA THR A 277 -0.37 17.06 2.03
C THR A 277 -0.93 16.02 2.97
N PHE A 278 -0.37 14.80 3.02
CA PHE A 278 -0.80 13.75 3.94
C PHE A 278 -0.73 14.20 5.40
N HIS A 279 0.43 14.67 5.86
CA HIS A 279 0.60 15.13 7.24
C HIS A 279 -0.29 16.33 7.59
N SER A 280 -0.47 17.26 6.64
CA SER A 280 -1.38 18.39 6.83
C SER A 280 -2.83 17.92 6.98
N LEU A 281 -3.27 16.99 6.13
CA LEU A 281 -4.63 16.46 6.14
C LEU A 281 -4.89 15.58 7.36
N SER A 282 -3.98 14.66 7.73
CA SER A 282 -4.13 13.85 8.95
C SER A 282 -4.20 14.69 10.22
N ALA A 283 -3.62 15.89 10.25
CA ALA A 283 -3.75 16.82 11.37
C ALA A 283 -5.09 17.59 11.39
N VAL A 284 -5.69 17.82 10.23
CA VAL A 284 -6.86 18.70 10.06
C VAL A 284 -8.16 17.91 9.96
N LEU A 285 -8.20 16.81 9.21
CA LEU A 285 -9.40 16.03 8.93
C LEU A 285 -10.12 15.53 10.19
N PRO A 286 -9.44 14.96 11.21
CA PRO A 286 -10.14 14.55 12.42
C PRO A 286 -10.83 15.71 13.13
N ARG A 287 -10.30 16.94 13.03
CA ARG A 287 -10.92 18.12 13.64
C ARG A 287 -12.14 18.61 12.85
N LEU A 288 -12.12 18.45 11.53
CA LEU A 288 -13.22 18.86 10.66
C LEU A 288 -14.39 17.86 10.66
N LEU A 289 -14.09 16.57 10.80
CA LEU A 289 -15.09 15.50 10.68
C LEU A 289 -15.75 15.08 12.01
N GLY A 290 -15.44 15.76 13.11
CA GLY A 290 -16.11 15.53 14.40
C GLY A 290 -15.30 14.77 15.45
N GLY A 291 -13.99 14.68 15.29
CA GLY A 291 -13.05 14.04 16.21
C GLY A 291 -12.52 12.73 15.66
N ARG A 292 -11.30 12.36 16.07
CA ARG A 292 -10.86 10.97 16.03
C ARG A 292 -11.74 10.31 17.09
N GLU A 293 -12.89 9.75 16.71
CA GLU A 293 -13.58 8.82 17.59
C GLU A 293 -12.48 7.85 18.02
N GLU A 294 -12.11 7.90 19.30
CA GLU A 294 -11.37 6.82 19.90
C GLU A 294 -12.30 5.63 19.67
N ASP A 295 -12.04 4.86 18.61
CA ASP A 295 -12.74 3.62 18.30
C ASP A 295 -12.41 2.65 19.44
N GLU A 296 -13.01 2.93 20.60
CA GLU A 296 -13.34 1.97 21.62
C GLU A 296 -14.16 0.87 20.93
N ALA A 297 -13.73 -0.37 21.15
CA ALA A 297 -14.37 -1.61 20.76
C ALA A 297 -14.20 -2.05 19.29
N VAL A 298 -13.13 -2.83 19.07
CA VAL A 298 -13.24 -4.23 18.66
C VAL A 298 -14.55 -4.58 17.93
N GLY A 299 -14.53 -4.62 16.59
CA GLY A 299 -15.37 -5.56 15.85
C GLY A 299 -16.51 -5.05 14.95
N THR A 300 -16.47 -3.82 14.40
CA THR A 300 -17.49 -3.42 13.40
C THR A 300 -17.01 -3.61 11.95
N SER A 301 -17.89 -4.16 11.11
CA SER A 301 -17.70 -4.44 9.68
C SER A 301 -17.38 -3.21 8.81
N SER A 302 -17.55 -1.99 9.34
CA SER A 302 -17.43 -0.72 8.62
C SER A 302 -16.02 -0.49 8.07
N THR A 303 -14.97 -0.83 8.83
CA THR A 303 -13.58 -0.58 8.42
C THR A 303 -13.19 -1.37 7.16
N SER A 304 -13.77 -2.56 6.97
CA SER A 304 -13.54 -3.36 5.76
C SER A 304 -14.13 -2.70 4.50
N LEU A 305 -15.29 -2.04 4.64
CA LEU A 305 -15.93 -1.33 3.53
C LEU A 305 -15.13 -0.09 3.14
N ASP A 306 -14.69 0.70 4.13
CA ASP A 306 -13.89 1.90 3.87
C ASP A 306 -12.59 1.52 3.13
N LEU A 307 -11.89 0.46 3.56
CA LEU A 307 -10.70 -0.03 2.88
C LEU A 307 -11.00 -0.47 1.43
N ARG A 308 -12.05 -1.27 1.23
CA ARG A 308 -12.48 -1.72 -0.12
C ARG A 308 -12.78 -0.55 -1.04
N VAL A 309 -13.50 0.46 -0.54
CA VAL A 309 -13.83 1.66 -1.31
C VAL A 309 -12.56 2.45 -1.62
N SER A 310 -11.69 2.69 -0.63
CA SER A 310 -10.45 3.42 -0.81
C SER A 310 -9.52 2.77 -1.86
N VAL A 311 -9.25 1.47 -1.72
CA VAL A 311 -8.43 0.72 -2.69
C VAL A 311 -9.13 0.66 -4.05
N GLY A 312 -10.44 0.39 -4.05
CA GLY A 312 -11.25 0.32 -5.26
C GLY A 312 -11.22 1.62 -6.07
N LEU A 313 -11.29 2.78 -5.41
CA LEU A 313 -11.19 4.08 -6.07
C LEU A 313 -9.83 4.30 -6.73
N VAL A 314 -8.74 4.03 -6.01
CA VAL A 314 -7.38 4.22 -6.55
C VAL A 314 -7.09 3.23 -7.69
N ALA A 315 -7.50 1.96 -7.53
CA ALA A 315 -7.34 0.94 -8.55
C ALA A 315 -8.21 1.21 -9.79
N ALA A 316 -9.45 1.68 -9.60
CA ALA A 316 -10.34 2.04 -10.70
C ALA A 316 -9.79 3.21 -11.50
N ALA A 317 -9.21 4.24 -10.84
CA ALA A 317 -8.58 5.35 -11.54
C ALA A 317 -7.44 4.87 -12.47
N GLY A 318 -6.53 4.02 -11.96
CA GLY A 318 -5.44 3.44 -12.75
C GLY A 318 -5.95 2.58 -13.91
N CYS A 319 -6.86 1.66 -13.62
CA CYS A 319 -7.47 0.75 -14.60
C CYS A 319 -8.19 1.53 -15.71
N LEU A 320 -9.05 2.50 -15.37
CA LEU A 320 -9.81 3.26 -16.36
C LEU A 320 -8.92 4.07 -17.29
N VAL A 321 -7.83 4.67 -16.78
CA VAL A 321 -6.87 5.39 -17.62
C VAL A 321 -6.18 4.42 -18.58
N ARG A 322 -5.70 3.27 -18.09
CA ARG A 322 -5.08 2.23 -18.94
C ARG A 322 -6.04 1.74 -20.01
N GLU A 323 -7.27 1.36 -19.64
CA GLU A 323 -8.25 0.86 -20.61
C GLU A 323 -8.64 1.92 -21.63
N TRP A 324 -8.78 3.18 -21.19
CA TRP A 324 -8.98 4.30 -22.12
C TRP A 324 -7.85 4.39 -23.13
N GLN A 325 -6.59 4.20 -22.72
CA GLN A 325 -5.45 4.19 -23.64
C GLN A 325 -5.44 2.98 -24.56
N VAL A 326 -5.72 1.78 -24.05
CA VAL A 326 -5.78 0.56 -24.86
C VAL A 326 -6.85 0.70 -25.95
N VAL A 327 -8.01 1.26 -25.62
CA VAL A 327 -9.11 1.46 -26.58
C VAL A 327 -8.85 2.61 -27.54
N SER A 328 -8.16 3.67 -27.09
CA SER A 328 -7.86 4.85 -27.92
C SER A 328 -6.61 4.67 -28.79
N SER A 329 -5.70 3.78 -28.41
CA SER A 329 -4.47 3.52 -29.15
C SER A 329 -4.76 2.64 -30.36
N GLN A 330 -4.08 2.92 -31.48
CA GLN A 330 -4.10 2.08 -32.67
C GLN A 330 -3.03 0.98 -32.62
N ARG A 331 -2.33 0.82 -31.48
CA ARG A 331 -1.19 -0.07 -31.30
C ARG A 331 -1.53 -1.30 -30.48
N GLY A 332 -0.70 -2.33 -30.58
CA GLY A 332 -0.81 -3.50 -29.71
C GLY A 332 -0.45 -3.15 -28.26
N ILE A 333 -1.10 -3.82 -27.30
CA ILE A 333 -0.80 -3.71 -25.86
C ILE A 333 0.69 -3.99 -25.61
N ALA A 334 1.26 -4.99 -26.28
CA ALA A 334 2.69 -5.33 -26.13
C ALA A 334 3.60 -4.19 -26.61
N ASP A 335 3.23 -3.43 -27.65
CA ASP A 335 4.06 -2.34 -28.16
C ASP A 335 4.20 -1.20 -27.15
N VAL A 336 3.17 -1.01 -26.31
CA VAL A 336 3.12 0.04 -25.29
C VAL A 336 3.69 -0.44 -23.97
N PHE A 337 3.29 -1.62 -23.50
CA PHE A 337 3.50 -2.06 -22.11
C PHE A 337 4.57 -3.14 -21.94
N TRP A 338 4.96 -3.85 -23.01
CA TRP A 338 5.95 -4.91 -22.91
C TRP A 338 7.35 -4.39 -23.25
N PRO A 339 8.34 -4.54 -22.35
CA PRO A 339 9.72 -4.21 -22.66
C PRO A 339 10.23 -5.11 -23.77
N ASN A 340 10.70 -4.52 -24.87
CA ASN A 340 11.17 -5.26 -26.05
C ASN A 340 12.69 -5.27 -26.19
N MET A 341 13.38 -4.43 -25.40
CA MET A 341 14.83 -4.28 -25.46
C MET A 341 15.54 -5.19 -24.44
N LEU A 342 16.57 -5.92 -24.89
CA LEU A 342 17.50 -6.59 -23.97
C LEU A 342 18.55 -5.61 -23.42
N PRO A 343 19.10 -5.84 -22.21
CA PRO A 343 20.19 -5.03 -21.67
C PRO A 343 21.36 -4.91 -22.68
N GLY A 344 21.75 -3.68 -23.00
CA GLY A 344 22.87 -3.40 -23.92
C GLY A 344 22.51 -3.31 -25.41
N GLU A 345 21.24 -3.48 -25.80
CA GLU A 345 20.81 -3.20 -27.17
C GLU A 345 20.80 -1.68 -27.46
N LEU A 346 21.35 -1.30 -28.62
CA LEU A 346 21.33 0.08 -29.09
C LEU A 346 19.97 0.41 -29.71
N LEU A 347 19.26 1.35 -29.09
CA LEU A 347 18.02 1.89 -29.63
C LEU A 347 18.29 3.02 -30.63
N PRO A 348 17.38 3.24 -31.60
CA PRO A 348 17.64 4.13 -32.74
C PRO A 348 17.78 5.61 -32.33
N ASP A 349 17.15 6.03 -31.24
CA ASP A 349 17.26 7.39 -30.71
C ASP A 349 16.98 7.45 -29.20
N PHE A 350 17.21 8.63 -28.62
CA PHE A 350 17.02 8.89 -27.19
C PHE A 350 15.56 8.76 -26.76
N ALA A 351 14.60 9.14 -27.61
CA ALA A 351 13.17 9.01 -27.30
C ALA A 351 12.74 7.54 -27.22
N ALA A 352 13.29 6.68 -28.09
CA ALA A 352 13.11 5.23 -28.05
C ALA A 352 13.63 4.66 -26.72
N PHE A 353 14.82 5.09 -26.32
CA PHE A 353 15.44 4.70 -25.07
C PHE A 353 14.57 5.07 -23.87
N CYS A 354 14.11 6.32 -23.77
CA CYS A 354 13.23 6.75 -22.70
C CYS A 354 11.91 5.96 -22.66
N ALA A 355 11.35 5.60 -23.82
CA ALA A 355 10.13 4.80 -23.90
C ALA A 355 10.34 3.39 -23.31
N GLU A 356 11.39 2.69 -23.72
CA GLU A 356 11.72 1.35 -23.20
C GLU A 356 12.10 1.40 -21.71
N LEU A 357 12.80 2.44 -21.28
CA LEU A 357 13.14 2.65 -19.87
C LEU A 357 11.89 2.70 -18.98
N LEU A 358 10.83 3.41 -19.40
CA LEU A 358 9.57 3.49 -18.67
C LEU A 358 8.82 2.16 -18.60
N LYS A 359 8.92 1.32 -19.64
CA LYS A 359 8.34 -0.03 -19.63
C LYS A 359 9.04 -0.92 -18.62
N TRP A 360 10.37 -0.91 -18.63
CA TRP A 360 11.17 -1.64 -17.66
C TRP A 360 10.94 -1.15 -16.24
N ASP A 361 10.85 0.16 -16.02
CA ASP A 361 10.58 0.73 -14.70
C ASP A 361 9.22 0.23 -14.17
N GLN A 362 8.16 0.30 -15.00
CA GLN A 362 6.86 -0.25 -14.64
C GLN A 362 6.90 -1.76 -14.34
N PHE A 363 7.58 -2.53 -15.19
CA PHE A 363 7.71 -3.98 -15.03
C PHE A 363 8.36 -4.34 -13.69
N PHE A 364 9.47 -3.69 -13.33
CA PHE A 364 10.17 -3.94 -12.07
C PHE A 364 9.38 -3.43 -10.85
N VAL A 365 8.70 -2.29 -10.97
CA VAL A 365 7.80 -1.77 -9.92
C VAL A 365 6.74 -2.79 -9.57
N PHE A 366 5.94 -3.24 -10.53
CA PHE A 366 4.83 -4.14 -10.22
C PHE A 366 5.29 -5.58 -9.98
N GLY A 367 6.33 -6.05 -10.66
CA GLY A 367 6.93 -7.35 -10.40
C GLY A 367 7.42 -7.47 -8.96
N SER A 368 8.06 -6.42 -8.43
CA SER A 368 8.53 -6.40 -7.04
C SER A 368 7.38 -6.33 -6.03
N VAL A 369 6.33 -5.54 -6.30
CA VAL A 369 5.11 -5.49 -5.45
C VAL A 369 4.43 -6.86 -5.38
N LEU A 370 4.23 -7.52 -6.52
CA LEU A 370 3.59 -8.84 -6.57
C LEU A 370 4.42 -9.91 -5.87
N LEU A 371 5.75 -9.87 -6.02
CA LEU A 371 6.66 -10.77 -5.31
C LEU A 371 6.61 -10.54 -3.79
N TRP A 372 6.64 -9.28 -3.35
CA TRP A 372 6.50 -8.92 -1.94
C TRP A 372 5.16 -9.38 -1.35
N LEU A 373 4.06 -9.25 -2.10
CA LEU A 373 2.75 -9.77 -1.72
C LEU A 373 2.75 -11.30 -1.62
N ALA A 374 3.39 -11.98 -2.57
CA ALA A 374 3.51 -13.44 -2.53
C ALA A 374 4.27 -13.92 -1.28
N HIS A 375 5.36 -13.24 -0.90
CA HIS A 375 6.06 -13.52 0.35
C HIS A 375 5.18 -13.28 1.57
N SER A 376 4.49 -12.15 1.63
CA SER A 376 3.62 -11.79 2.76
C SER A 376 2.45 -12.77 2.93
N LEU A 377 1.81 -13.16 1.83
CA LEU A 377 0.74 -14.16 1.83
C LEU A 377 1.26 -15.57 2.14
N GLY A 378 2.49 -15.89 1.75
CA GLY A 378 3.17 -17.11 2.13
C GLY A 378 3.35 -17.22 3.64
N ASP A 379 3.83 -16.16 4.29
CA ASP A 379 3.91 -16.10 5.75
C ASP A 379 2.52 -16.29 6.38
N MET A 380 1.51 -15.56 5.90
CA MET A 380 0.13 -15.71 6.40
C MET A 380 -0.41 -17.14 6.28
N GLN A 381 -0.06 -17.85 5.19
CA GLN A 381 -0.42 -19.25 4.99
C GLN A 381 0.28 -20.16 6.02
N GLU A 382 1.56 -19.93 6.30
CA GLU A 382 2.32 -20.66 7.33
C GLU A 382 1.78 -20.42 8.74
N TYR A 383 1.21 -19.24 9.01
CA TYR A 383 0.49 -18.93 10.25
C TYR A 383 -0.96 -19.42 10.27
N GLY A 384 -1.42 -20.12 9.23
CA GLY A 384 -2.79 -20.64 9.15
C GLY A 384 -3.87 -19.56 9.03
N MET A 385 -3.51 -18.33 8.66
CA MET A 385 -4.45 -17.22 8.52
C MET A 385 -5.23 -17.29 7.21
N VAL A 386 -4.65 -17.93 6.20
CA VAL A 386 -5.19 -18.02 4.84
C VAL A 386 -4.95 -19.39 4.26
N CYS A 387 -5.94 -19.89 3.55
CA CYS A 387 -5.87 -21.15 2.81
C CYS A 387 -6.19 -20.86 1.35
N PHE A 388 -5.18 -20.51 0.55
CA PHE A 388 -5.34 -20.38 -0.89
C PHE A 388 -4.42 -21.34 -1.64
N ASN A 389 -4.86 -21.74 -2.82
CA ASN A 389 -4.03 -22.47 -3.76
C ASN A 389 -3.16 -21.46 -4.53
N ARG A 390 -1.83 -21.61 -4.42
CA ARG A 390 -0.86 -20.72 -5.07
C ARG A 390 -1.08 -20.61 -6.57
N GLY A 391 -1.48 -21.70 -7.25
CA GLY A 391 -1.78 -21.69 -8.68
C GLY A 391 -2.96 -20.78 -9.04
N TRP A 392 -4.04 -20.80 -8.25
CA TRP A 392 -5.19 -19.92 -8.48
C TRP A 392 -4.87 -18.44 -8.24
N VAL A 393 -4.01 -18.14 -7.25
CA VAL A 393 -3.51 -16.78 -7.03
C VAL A 393 -2.67 -16.32 -8.22
N THR A 394 -1.76 -17.16 -8.72
CA THR A 394 -0.96 -16.85 -9.92
C THR A 394 -1.85 -16.60 -11.13
N VAL A 395 -2.84 -17.46 -11.39
CA VAL A 395 -3.81 -17.26 -12.48
C VAL A 395 -4.56 -15.95 -12.29
N GLY A 396 -5.08 -15.67 -11.09
CA GLY A 396 -5.80 -14.44 -10.79
C GLY A 396 -4.95 -13.18 -11.01
N VAL A 397 -3.67 -13.19 -10.61
CA VAL A 397 -2.73 -12.08 -10.83
C VAL A 397 -2.44 -11.88 -12.31
N LEU A 398 -2.22 -12.97 -13.07
CA LEU A 398 -1.97 -12.89 -14.51
C LEU A 398 -3.21 -12.37 -15.24
N THR A 399 -4.38 -12.92 -14.95
CA THR A 399 -5.66 -12.48 -15.53
C THR A 399 -5.97 -11.03 -15.17
N GLY A 400 -5.79 -10.63 -13.91
CA GLY A 400 -5.96 -9.24 -13.46
C GLY A 400 -5.02 -8.29 -14.18
N SER A 401 -3.74 -8.67 -14.33
CA SER A 401 -2.72 -7.87 -15.03
C SER A 401 -3.06 -7.65 -16.50
N VAL A 402 -3.61 -8.67 -17.16
CA VAL A 402 -4.02 -8.56 -18.56
C VAL A 402 -5.26 -7.67 -18.70
N ILE A 403 -6.29 -7.91 -17.87
CA ILE A 403 -7.61 -7.26 -17.98
C ILE A 403 -7.57 -5.79 -17.58
N GLY A 404 -6.93 -5.44 -16.48
CA GLY A 404 -6.96 -4.07 -15.94
C GLY A 404 -5.60 -3.50 -15.57
N GLY A 405 -4.52 -4.17 -15.98
CA GLY A 405 -3.16 -3.75 -15.72
C GLY A 405 -2.60 -4.31 -14.40
N PRO A 406 -1.26 -4.30 -14.26
CA PRO A 406 -0.60 -4.80 -13.07
C PRO A 406 -0.95 -4.00 -11.80
N GLY A 407 -1.36 -2.74 -11.93
CA GLY A 407 -1.87 -1.94 -10.81
C GLY A 407 -3.13 -2.53 -10.20
N LEU A 408 -4.10 -2.94 -11.02
CA LEU A 408 -5.32 -3.60 -10.54
C LEU A 408 -5.00 -4.93 -9.86
N ALA A 409 -4.14 -5.75 -10.47
CA ALA A 409 -3.74 -7.04 -9.90
C ALA A 409 -3.07 -6.87 -8.53
N ALA A 410 -2.15 -5.90 -8.40
CA ALA A 410 -1.49 -5.58 -7.15
C ALA A 410 -2.48 -5.07 -6.09
N ALA A 411 -3.40 -4.18 -6.47
CA ALA A 411 -4.43 -3.66 -5.56
C ALA A 411 -5.34 -4.77 -5.01
N LEU A 412 -5.85 -5.66 -5.87
CA LEU A 412 -6.74 -6.75 -5.47
C LEU A 412 -6.02 -7.77 -4.59
N LEU A 413 -4.78 -8.13 -4.93
CA LEU A 413 -4.00 -9.06 -4.13
C LEU A 413 -3.62 -8.47 -2.76
N TRP A 414 -3.26 -7.18 -2.72
CA TRP A 414 -3.00 -6.48 -1.46
C TRP A 414 -4.27 -6.32 -0.62
N LEU A 415 -5.41 -5.99 -1.22
CA LEU A 415 -6.70 -5.92 -0.52
C LEU A 415 -7.08 -7.28 0.08
N ALA A 416 -6.94 -8.37 -0.68
CA ALA A 416 -7.18 -9.72 -0.17
C ALA A 416 -6.27 -10.06 1.02
N LYS A 417 -5.00 -9.63 0.98
CA LYS A 417 -4.07 -9.74 2.11
C LYS A 417 -4.60 -8.99 3.35
N GLU A 418 -4.97 -7.72 3.20
CA GLU A 418 -5.45 -6.90 4.32
C GLU A 418 -6.80 -7.40 4.87
N GLU A 419 -7.71 -7.87 4.02
CA GLU A 419 -8.97 -8.46 4.47
C GLU A 419 -8.77 -9.74 5.27
N ALA A 420 -7.82 -10.59 4.87
CA ALA A 420 -7.48 -11.78 5.65
C ALA A 420 -6.84 -11.43 7.00
N LEU A 421 -6.13 -10.31 7.10
CA LEU A 421 -5.64 -9.79 8.39
C LEU A 421 -6.78 -9.22 9.26
N LEU A 422 -7.82 -8.66 8.63
CA LEU A 422 -8.97 -8.04 9.31
C LEU A 422 -10.07 -9.03 9.72
N GLY A 423 -10.18 -10.16 9.03
CA GLY A 423 -11.21 -11.19 9.24
C GLY A 423 -10.94 -12.15 10.40
N GLN A 424 -9.86 -11.94 11.14
CA GLN A 424 -9.59 -12.56 12.45
C GLN A 424 -10.10 -11.66 13.56
#